data_AF-A0A9N9IM92-F1
#
_entry.id   AF-A0A9N9IM92-F1
#
_cell.length_a   1.000
_cell.length_b   1.000
_cell.length_c   1.000
_cell.angle_alpha   90.00
_cell.angle_beta   90.00
_cell.angle_gamma   90.00
#
_symmetry.space_group_name_H-M   'P 1'
#
loop_
_entity.id
_entity.type
_entity.pdbx_description
1 polymer ?
#
loop_
_entity_poly.entity_id
_entity_poly.type
_entity_poly.pdbx_seq_one_letter_code
_entity_poly.pdbx_strand_id
1 'polypeptide(L)'
;NNRIARAVGATIVNRVDDLRESDVGTGCGLFKIEKIGDEYFTFLTKCKNPKACTILLRGPSKDILNEVERNLQDAMNVARNVFFNPFLAPGGGATEMAVSVKLSEKAKTLEGIEQWPYRAVAEALEVIPRTLIQNCGANAIKVLTQLRAKHATGNHSWGIDGLNGTVVDMHEYGIWEPNAVKVQTIKTAIESASLLLRVDDIVSATSKKRAGAPAQAGPAEVGEGEAEAGER
;
A
#
# COMPACT_ATOMS: atom_id res chain seq x y z
N ASN A 1 7.35 10.80 -19.43
CA ASN A 1 5.88 10.64 -19.33
C ASN A 1 5.39 10.06 -20.65
N ASN A 2 5.27 8.74 -20.75
CA ASN A 2 5.20 8.03 -22.04
C ASN A 2 3.79 7.51 -22.36
N ARG A 3 2.76 8.10 -21.72
CA ARG A 3 1.37 7.62 -21.81
C ARG A 3 0.78 7.83 -23.21
N ILE A 4 1.05 8.97 -23.85
CA ILE A 4 0.58 9.25 -25.22
C ILE A 4 1.16 8.22 -26.20
N ALA A 5 2.48 8.00 -26.14
CA ALA A 5 3.16 6.97 -26.92
C ALA A 5 2.53 5.57 -26.71
N ARG A 6 2.27 5.18 -25.46
CA ARG A 6 1.60 3.89 -25.13
C ARG A 6 0.14 3.80 -25.55
N ALA A 7 -0.58 4.91 -25.58
CA ALA A 7 -2.00 4.94 -25.93
C ALA A 7 -2.20 4.90 -27.45
N VAL A 8 -1.36 5.61 -28.20
CA VAL A 8 -1.49 5.78 -29.65
C VAL A 8 -0.58 4.82 -30.43
N GLY A 9 0.39 4.19 -29.78
CA GLY A 9 1.38 3.30 -30.40
C GLY A 9 2.52 4.04 -31.08
N ALA A 10 2.83 5.27 -30.65
CA ALA A 10 3.94 6.06 -31.17
C ALA A 10 5.27 5.69 -30.47
N THR A 11 6.38 5.95 -31.15
CA THR A 11 7.74 5.85 -30.58
C THR A 11 8.26 7.24 -30.25
N ILE A 12 8.93 7.39 -29.12
CA ILE A 12 9.54 8.69 -28.74
C ILE A 12 10.90 8.79 -29.43
N VAL A 13 11.05 9.81 -30.29
CA VAL A 13 12.29 10.11 -31.00
C VAL A 13 12.82 11.47 -30.52
N ASN A 14 14.13 11.55 -30.26
CA ASN A 14 14.74 12.75 -29.66
C ASN A 14 15.16 13.80 -30.71
N ARG A 15 15.48 13.38 -31.94
CA ARG A 15 15.86 14.26 -33.05
C ARG A 15 14.80 14.21 -34.13
N VAL A 16 14.48 15.36 -34.70
CA VAL A 16 13.50 15.46 -35.79
C VAL A 16 13.99 14.74 -37.04
N ASP A 17 15.30 14.77 -37.30
CA ASP A 17 15.94 14.10 -38.46
C ASP A 17 15.82 12.56 -38.41
N ASP A 18 15.70 11.98 -37.21
CA ASP A 18 15.62 10.53 -37.01
C ASP A 18 14.19 9.99 -37.08
N LEU A 19 13.19 10.87 -37.27
CA LEU A 19 11.78 10.51 -37.28
C LEU A 19 11.42 9.69 -38.51
N ARG A 20 10.87 8.50 -38.30
CA ARG A 20 10.38 7.63 -39.37
C ARG A 20 8.85 7.54 -39.33
N GLU A 21 8.25 7.17 -40.45
CA GLU A 21 6.79 6.92 -40.50
C GLU A 21 6.35 5.85 -39.49
N SER A 22 7.21 4.88 -39.19
CA SER A 22 6.98 3.85 -38.18
C SER A 22 6.84 4.40 -36.75
N ASP A 23 7.36 5.61 -36.48
CA ASP A 23 7.33 6.22 -35.15
C ASP A 23 6.01 6.96 -34.88
N VAL A 24 5.24 7.27 -35.94
CA VAL A 24 3.99 8.00 -35.87
C VAL A 24 2.87 7.09 -35.38
N GLY A 25 2.32 7.38 -34.20
CA GLY A 25 1.17 6.68 -33.67
C GLY A 25 -0.11 7.04 -34.43
N THR A 26 -0.65 6.09 -35.20
CA THR A 26 -1.94 6.21 -35.90
C THR A 26 -3.09 5.53 -35.15
N GLY A 27 -2.83 5.04 -33.94
CA GLY A 27 -3.79 4.26 -33.15
C GLY A 27 -4.92 5.07 -32.52
N CYS A 28 -4.90 6.40 -32.57
CA CYS A 28 -5.91 7.28 -31.96
C CYS A 28 -7.14 7.39 -32.87
N GLY A 29 -8.33 7.10 -32.33
CA GLY A 29 -9.57 7.20 -33.09
C GLY A 29 -10.18 8.60 -33.08
N LEU A 30 -10.08 9.32 -31.96
CA LEU A 30 -10.66 10.65 -31.80
C LEU A 30 -9.72 11.55 -31.00
N PHE A 31 -9.26 12.61 -31.66
CA PHE A 31 -8.60 13.73 -31.03
C PHE A 31 -9.64 14.84 -30.80
N LYS A 32 -9.81 15.29 -29.55
CA LYS A 32 -10.69 16.42 -29.24
C LYS A 32 -10.03 17.36 -28.22
N ILE A 33 -10.27 18.65 -28.39
CA ILE A 33 -9.92 19.66 -27.40
C ILE A 33 -11.24 20.09 -26.75
N GLU A 34 -11.28 20.05 -25.43
CA GLU A 34 -12.47 20.39 -24.65
C GLU A 34 -12.06 21.28 -23.49
N LYS A 35 -12.78 22.38 -23.28
CA LYS A 35 -12.57 23.29 -22.16
C LYS A 35 -13.31 22.74 -20.94
N ILE A 36 -12.60 22.49 -19.84
CA ILE A 36 -13.18 22.02 -18.58
C ILE A 36 -12.79 23.04 -17.50
N GLY A 37 -13.79 23.75 -16.97
CA GLY A 37 -13.52 24.94 -16.16
C GLY A 37 -12.90 26.03 -17.02
N ASP A 38 -11.75 26.56 -16.61
CA ASP A 38 -11.01 27.60 -17.33
C ASP A 38 -9.84 27.08 -18.16
N GLU A 39 -9.58 25.77 -18.13
CA GLU A 39 -8.45 25.14 -18.81
C GLU A 39 -8.87 24.33 -20.04
N TYR A 40 -8.00 24.31 -21.06
CA TYR A 40 -8.18 23.49 -22.24
C TYR A 40 -7.50 22.13 -22.07
N PHE A 41 -8.29 21.07 -22.14
CA PHE A 41 -7.81 19.69 -22.10
C PHE A 41 -7.80 19.09 -23.50
N THR A 42 -6.71 18.40 -23.83
CA THR A 42 -6.59 17.63 -25.07
C THR A 42 -6.80 16.16 -24.78
N PHE A 43 -7.81 15.57 -25.41
CA PHE A 43 -8.18 14.17 -25.24
C PHE A 43 -7.86 13.36 -26.50
N LEU A 44 -7.10 12.28 -26.29
CA LEU A 44 -6.88 11.23 -27.28
C LEU A 44 -7.69 10.02 -26.85
N THR A 45 -8.81 9.78 -27.53
CA THR A 45 -9.81 8.77 -27.14
C THR A 45 -10.08 7.79 -28.28
N LYS A 46 -10.78 6.70 -27.97
CA LYS A 46 -11.10 5.62 -28.93
C LYS A 46 -9.83 5.04 -29.59
N CYS A 47 -8.76 4.85 -28.81
CA CYS A 47 -7.54 4.23 -29.31
C CYS A 47 -7.76 2.73 -29.56
N LYS A 48 -7.18 2.17 -30.63
CA LYS A 48 -7.40 0.77 -31.04
C LYS A 48 -6.91 -0.27 -30.03
N ASN A 49 -5.72 -0.08 -29.47
CA ASN A 49 -5.13 -1.00 -28.47
C ASN A 49 -4.30 -0.22 -27.44
N PRO A 50 -4.96 0.51 -26.51
CA PRO A 50 -4.26 1.38 -25.58
C PRO A 50 -3.56 0.58 -24.48
N LYS A 51 -2.23 0.66 -24.42
CA LYS A 51 -1.44 0.15 -23.27
C LYS A 51 -1.45 1.12 -22.09
N ALA A 52 -2.05 2.29 -22.25
CA ALA A 52 -2.24 3.28 -21.21
C ALA A 52 -3.63 3.91 -21.37
N CYS A 53 -4.44 3.82 -20.32
CA CYS A 53 -5.73 4.48 -20.22
C CYS A 53 -5.64 5.64 -19.21
N THR A 54 -6.50 6.63 -19.35
CA THR A 54 -6.58 7.78 -18.43
C THR A 54 -8.00 7.91 -17.92
N ILE A 55 -8.14 8.02 -16.60
CA ILE A 55 -9.40 8.27 -15.91
C ILE A 55 -9.34 9.72 -15.42
N LEU A 56 -10.30 10.54 -15.84
CA LEU A 56 -10.42 11.93 -15.38
C LEU A 56 -11.27 11.97 -14.11
N LEU A 57 -10.65 12.31 -12.98
CA LEU A 57 -11.34 12.48 -11.71
C LEU A 57 -11.80 13.93 -11.54
N ARG A 58 -13.01 14.12 -11.02
CA ARG A 58 -13.57 15.43 -10.67
C ARG A 58 -14.08 15.37 -9.24
N GLY A 59 -13.79 16.40 -8.46
CA GLY A 59 -14.16 16.47 -7.05
C GLY A 59 -14.18 17.92 -6.56
N PRO A 60 -14.90 18.20 -5.47
CA PRO A 60 -15.09 19.55 -4.96
C PRO A 60 -13.86 20.13 -4.24
N SER A 61 -12.95 19.26 -3.77
CA SER A 61 -11.69 19.65 -3.13
C SER A 61 -10.55 18.75 -3.57
N LYS A 62 -9.30 19.23 -3.43
CA LYS A 62 -8.10 18.44 -3.70
C LYS A 62 -7.99 17.22 -2.77
N ASP A 63 -8.40 17.37 -1.52
CA ASP A 63 -8.34 16.27 -0.54
C ASP A 63 -9.25 15.11 -0.94
N ILE A 64 -10.48 15.42 -1.37
CA ILE A 64 -11.42 14.39 -1.87
C ILE A 64 -10.87 13.76 -3.16
N LEU A 65 -10.28 14.54 -4.06
CA LEU A 65 -9.68 14.01 -5.28
C LEU A 65 -8.53 13.04 -4.98
N ASN A 66 -7.64 13.39 -4.07
CA ASN A 66 -6.51 12.54 -3.66
C ASN A 66 -7.02 11.24 -3.03
N GLU A 67 -8.08 11.31 -2.22
CA GLU A 67 -8.69 10.14 -1.60
C GLU A 67 -9.38 9.23 -2.64
N VAL A 68 -10.09 9.81 -3.62
CA VAL A 68 -10.69 9.05 -4.72
C VAL A 68 -9.61 8.41 -5.60
N GLU A 69 -8.52 9.12 -5.90
CA GLU A 69 -7.38 8.57 -6.65
C GLU A 69 -6.77 7.37 -5.92
N ARG A 70 -6.52 7.51 -4.61
CA ARG A 70 -5.99 6.43 -3.78
C ARG A 70 -6.92 5.21 -3.77
N ASN A 71 -8.21 5.41 -3.50
CA ASN A 71 -9.19 4.33 -3.47
C ASN A 71 -9.32 3.63 -4.83
N LEU A 72 -9.25 4.38 -5.92
CA LEU A 72 -9.27 3.80 -7.27
C LEU A 72 -8.00 2.99 -7.56
N GLN A 73 -6.83 3.47 -7.14
CA GLN A 73 -5.57 2.75 -7.25
C GLN A 73 -5.63 1.42 -6.48
N ASP A 74 -6.15 1.44 -5.26
CA ASP A 74 -6.30 0.25 -4.42
C ASP A 74 -7.29 -0.75 -5.05
N ALA A 75 -8.43 -0.28 -5.54
CA ALA A 75 -9.40 -1.12 -6.26
C ALA A 75 -8.80 -1.76 -7.53
N MET A 76 -8.03 -1.01 -8.32
CA MET A 76 -7.34 -1.55 -9.49
C MET A 76 -6.30 -2.61 -9.12
N ASN A 77 -5.57 -2.41 -8.02
CA ASN A 77 -4.61 -3.40 -7.51
C ASN A 77 -5.31 -4.68 -7.05
N VAL A 78 -6.47 -4.56 -6.37
CA VAL A 78 -7.30 -5.71 -5.98
C VAL A 78 -7.80 -6.44 -7.23
N ALA A 79 -8.39 -5.73 -8.20
CA ALA A 79 -8.86 -6.34 -9.44
C ALA A 79 -7.74 -7.04 -10.21
N ARG A 80 -6.55 -6.43 -10.26
CA ARG A 80 -5.34 -7.04 -10.82
C ARG A 80 -4.98 -8.34 -10.10
N ASN A 81 -4.96 -8.34 -8.78
CA ASN A 81 -4.63 -9.53 -7.99
C ASN A 81 -5.64 -10.66 -8.24
N VAL A 82 -6.94 -10.35 -8.30
CA VAL A 82 -7.98 -11.33 -8.62
C VAL A 82 -7.83 -11.88 -10.04
N PHE A 83 -7.46 -11.03 -11.01
CA PHE A 83 -7.22 -11.46 -12.38
C PHE A 83 -6.06 -12.45 -12.50
N PHE A 84 -4.95 -12.20 -11.79
CA PHE A 84 -3.79 -13.10 -11.82
C PHE A 84 -3.93 -14.31 -10.89
N ASN A 85 -4.62 -14.15 -9.77
CA ASN A 85 -4.81 -15.18 -8.76
C ASN A 85 -6.27 -15.15 -8.26
N PRO A 86 -7.16 -15.95 -8.86
CA PRO A 86 -8.61 -15.89 -8.62
C PRO A 86 -9.04 -16.64 -7.35
N PHE A 87 -8.24 -16.55 -6.27
CA PHE A 87 -8.60 -17.07 -4.96
C PHE A 87 -8.96 -15.92 -4.02
N LEU A 88 -10.12 -16.04 -3.39
CA LEU A 88 -10.64 -15.10 -2.41
C LEU A 88 -10.72 -15.76 -1.04
N ALA A 89 -10.54 -14.97 0.01
CA ALA A 89 -10.67 -15.38 1.39
C ALA A 89 -11.67 -14.47 2.13
N PRO A 90 -12.43 -15.01 3.10
CA PRO A 90 -13.36 -14.21 3.90
C PRO A 90 -12.63 -13.08 4.65
N GLY A 91 -13.11 -11.84 4.51
CA GLY A 91 -12.50 -10.66 5.15
C GLY A 91 -12.93 -10.48 6.62
N GLY A 92 -12.91 -9.24 7.11
CA GLY A 92 -13.47 -8.90 8.43
C GLY A 92 -12.80 -9.61 9.62
N GLY A 93 -11.53 -10.01 9.49
CA GLY A 93 -10.80 -10.78 10.50
C GLY A 93 -11.13 -12.28 10.55
N ALA A 94 -11.97 -12.79 9.63
CA ALA A 94 -12.33 -14.20 9.56
C ALA A 94 -11.13 -15.09 9.21
N THR A 95 -10.37 -14.71 8.18
CA THR A 95 -9.18 -15.45 7.77
C THR A 95 -8.14 -15.51 8.89
N GLU A 96 -7.88 -14.39 9.57
CA GLU A 96 -6.92 -14.31 10.68
C GLU A 96 -7.36 -15.18 11.86
N MET A 97 -8.65 -15.19 12.19
CA MET A 97 -9.19 -16.06 13.25
C MET A 97 -9.08 -17.54 12.87
N ALA A 98 -9.39 -17.91 11.62
CA ALA A 98 -9.29 -19.28 11.16
C ALA A 98 -7.84 -19.80 11.26
N VAL A 99 -6.86 -18.99 10.85
CA VAL A 99 -5.44 -19.32 10.99
C VAL A 99 -5.02 -19.40 12.46
N SER A 100 -5.50 -18.47 13.31
CA SER A 100 -5.23 -18.49 14.75
C SER A 100 -5.70 -19.77 15.42
N VAL A 101 -6.95 -20.20 15.17
CA VAL A 101 -7.50 -21.45 15.72
C VAL A 101 -6.69 -22.65 15.23
N LYS A 102 -6.35 -22.69 13.94
CA LYS A 102 -5.58 -23.81 13.37
C LYS A 102 -4.14 -23.88 13.91
N LEU A 103 -3.48 -22.74 14.08
CA LEU A 103 -2.16 -22.67 14.72
C LEU A 103 -2.22 -23.10 16.19
N SER A 104 -3.28 -22.72 16.91
CA SER A 104 -3.50 -23.13 18.29
C SER A 104 -3.73 -24.64 18.43
N GLU A 105 -4.46 -25.25 17.51
CA GLU A 105 -4.60 -26.72 17.42
C GLU A 105 -3.27 -27.40 17.15
N LYS A 106 -2.52 -26.90 16.15
CA LYS A 106 -1.19 -27.43 15.82
C LYS A 106 -0.20 -27.28 16.97
N ALA A 107 -0.29 -26.22 17.75
CA ALA A 107 0.55 -26.05 18.94
C ALA A 107 0.31 -27.15 19.97
N LYS A 108 -0.90 -27.72 20.08
CA LYS A 108 -1.20 -28.84 21.01
C LYS A 108 -0.55 -30.16 20.58
N THR A 109 -0.26 -30.34 19.30
CA THR A 109 0.40 -31.55 18.79
C THR A 109 1.92 -31.49 18.90
N LEU A 110 2.49 -30.32 19.20
CA LEU A 110 3.92 -30.13 19.38
C LEU A 110 4.30 -30.32 20.85
N GLU A 111 5.41 -31.04 21.07
CA GLU A 111 6.01 -31.24 22.37
C GLU A 111 7.23 -30.32 22.55
N GLY A 112 7.51 -29.89 23.78
CA GLY A 112 8.67 -29.07 24.09
C GLY A 112 8.47 -27.55 23.96
N ILE A 113 9.59 -26.82 23.86
CA ILE A 113 9.64 -25.35 23.97
C ILE A 113 9.02 -24.67 22.74
N GLU A 114 9.05 -25.33 21.58
CA GLU A 114 8.52 -24.80 20.31
C GLU A 114 7.01 -24.56 20.33
N GLN A 115 6.27 -25.18 21.26
CA GLN A 115 4.83 -24.96 21.42
C GLN A 115 4.49 -23.49 21.72
N TRP A 116 5.31 -22.79 22.51
CA TRP A 116 5.01 -21.44 22.98
C TRP A 116 5.05 -20.39 21.86
N PRO A 117 6.07 -20.36 20.97
CA PRO A 117 6.05 -19.50 19.80
C PRO A 117 4.82 -19.69 18.89
N TYR A 118 4.39 -20.93 18.65
CA TYR A 118 3.19 -21.19 17.84
C TYR A 118 1.93 -20.59 18.46
N ARG A 119 1.75 -20.74 19.79
CA ARG A 119 0.62 -20.11 20.50
C ARG A 119 0.71 -18.59 20.48
N ALA A 120 1.89 -18.03 20.67
CA ALA A 120 2.09 -16.58 20.64
C ALA A 120 1.73 -15.97 19.27
N VAL A 121 2.14 -16.61 18.16
CA VAL A 121 1.77 -16.16 16.81
C VAL A 121 0.26 -16.32 16.57
N ALA A 122 -0.34 -17.42 17.04
CA ALA A 122 -1.78 -17.60 16.94
C ALA A 122 -2.55 -16.48 17.66
N GLU A 123 -2.16 -16.12 18.87
CA GLU A 123 -2.77 -15.01 19.62
C GLU A 123 -2.51 -13.66 18.94
N ALA A 124 -1.31 -13.44 18.39
CA ALA A 124 -0.95 -12.22 17.69
C ALA A 124 -1.84 -11.96 16.47
N LEU A 125 -2.23 -13.00 15.72
CA LEU A 125 -3.15 -12.86 14.57
C LEU A 125 -4.53 -12.33 14.97
N GLU A 126 -4.96 -12.54 16.22
CA GLU A 126 -6.24 -12.02 16.70
C GLU A 126 -6.25 -10.50 16.87
N VAL A 127 -5.10 -9.82 16.75
CA VAL A 127 -5.02 -8.36 16.82
C VAL A 127 -5.86 -7.68 15.73
N ILE A 128 -5.96 -8.29 14.54
CA ILE A 128 -6.72 -7.72 13.42
C ILE A 128 -8.23 -7.67 13.74
N PRO A 129 -8.90 -8.80 14.06
CA PRO A 129 -10.29 -8.75 14.49
C PRO A 129 -10.49 -7.94 15.77
N ARG A 130 -9.57 -7.99 16.74
CA ARG A 130 -9.66 -7.21 17.98
C ARG A 130 -9.66 -5.70 17.72
N THR A 131 -8.74 -5.23 16.88
CA THR A 131 -8.62 -3.81 16.52
C THR A 131 -9.84 -3.34 15.73
N LEU A 132 -10.36 -4.19 14.83
CA LEU A 132 -11.59 -3.89 14.10
C LEU A 132 -12.76 -3.66 15.07
N ILE A 133 -12.99 -4.56 16.02
CA ILE A 133 -14.05 -4.42 17.04
C ILE A 133 -13.86 -3.15 17.88
N GLN A 134 -12.62 -2.86 18.27
CA GLN A 134 -12.29 -1.67 19.06
C GLN A 134 -12.61 -0.37 18.30
N ASN A 135 -12.29 -0.32 17.01
CA ASN A 135 -12.61 0.83 16.15
C ASN A 135 -14.12 1.01 15.95
N CYS A 136 -14.91 -0.07 16.06
CA CYS A 136 -16.38 -0.02 16.02
C CYS A 136 -17.01 0.41 17.36
N GLY A 137 -16.22 0.55 18.44
CA GLY A 137 -16.73 0.90 19.78
C GLY A 137 -17.46 -0.24 20.51
N ALA A 138 -17.38 -1.48 20.01
CA ALA A 138 -17.99 -2.64 20.64
C ALA A 138 -17.06 -3.31 21.68
N ASN A 139 -17.61 -4.18 22.53
CA ASN A 139 -16.83 -4.89 23.54
C ASN A 139 -15.95 -5.97 22.88
N ALA A 140 -14.67 -5.64 22.68
CA ALA A 140 -13.68 -6.52 22.04
C ALA A 140 -13.59 -7.91 22.69
N ILE A 141 -13.65 -8.01 24.02
CA ILE A 141 -13.51 -9.30 24.73
C ILE A 141 -14.69 -10.20 24.41
N LYS A 142 -15.91 -9.68 24.53
CA LYS A 142 -17.14 -10.46 24.31
C LYS A 142 -17.24 -10.93 22.85
N VAL A 143 -17.05 -10.02 21.90
CA VAL A 143 -17.20 -10.31 20.46
C VAL A 143 -16.10 -11.24 19.96
N LEU A 144 -14.84 -11.03 20.38
CA LEU A 144 -13.73 -11.89 20.01
C LEU A 144 -13.90 -13.32 20.56
N THR A 145 -14.41 -13.45 21.79
CA THR A 145 -14.73 -14.77 22.38
C THR A 145 -15.82 -15.49 21.59
N GLN A 146 -16.88 -14.78 21.18
CA GLN A 146 -17.93 -15.33 20.32
C GLN A 146 -17.39 -15.75 18.95
N LEU A 147 -16.54 -14.93 18.34
CA LEU A 147 -15.91 -15.23 17.06
C LEU A 147 -15.03 -16.48 17.16
N ARG A 148 -14.18 -16.57 18.19
CA ARG A 148 -13.33 -17.74 18.44
C ARG A 148 -14.15 -19.01 18.64
N ALA A 149 -15.26 -18.93 19.40
CA ALA A 149 -16.15 -20.06 19.61
C ALA A 149 -16.76 -20.59 18.30
N LYS A 150 -17.18 -19.70 17.38
CA LYS A 150 -17.70 -20.11 16.06
C LYS A 150 -16.63 -20.74 15.17
N HIS A 151 -15.41 -20.20 15.19
CA HIS A 151 -14.30 -20.79 14.42
C HIS A 151 -13.86 -22.14 14.96
N ALA A 152 -13.92 -22.35 16.27
CA ALA A 152 -13.62 -23.63 16.89
C ALA A 152 -14.62 -24.74 16.50
N THR A 153 -15.84 -24.39 16.08
CA THR A 153 -16.82 -25.36 15.53
C THR A 153 -16.67 -25.60 14.03
N GLY A 154 -15.60 -25.12 13.39
CA GLY A 154 -15.33 -25.31 11.97
C GLY A 154 -15.94 -24.24 11.03
N ASN A 155 -16.55 -23.20 11.58
CA ASN A 155 -17.15 -22.14 10.76
C ASN A 155 -16.14 -21.04 10.40
N HIS A 156 -15.29 -21.33 9.41
CA HIS A 156 -14.15 -20.46 9.04
C HIS A 156 -14.51 -19.17 8.29
N SER A 157 -15.74 -19.01 7.82
CA SER A 157 -16.22 -17.83 7.09
C SER A 157 -16.69 -16.69 8.00
N TRP A 158 -16.85 -16.92 9.30
CA TRP A 158 -17.40 -15.91 10.20
C TRP A 158 -16.38 -14.83 10.50
N GLY A 159 -16.79 -13.58 10.41
CA GLY A 159 -15.94 -12.42 10.70
C GLY A 159 -16.69 -11.40 11.54
N ILE A 160 -16.13 -10.20 11.62
CA ILE A 160 -16.75 -9.06 12.28
C ILE A 160 -17.35 -8.12 11.25
N ASP A 161 -18.61 -7.76 11.45
CA ASP A 161 -19.24 -6.63 10.79
C ASP A 161 -18.73 -5.33 11.41
N GLY A 162 -18.01 -4.54 10.61
CA GLY A 162 -17.45 -3.26 11.03
C GLY A 162 -18.50 -2.16 11.28
N LEU A 163 -19.73 -2.32 10.81
CA LEU A 163 -20.80 -1.33 11.02
C LEU A 163 -21.52 -1.53 12.35
N ASN A 164 -21.87 -2.78 12.65
CA ASN A 164 -22.64 -3.13 13.84
C ASN A 164 -21.79 -3.67 15.00
N GLY A 165 -20.52 -4.00 14.75
CA GLY A 165 -19.63 -4.62 15.74
C GLY A 165 -20.06 -6.03 16.15
N THR A 166 -20.76 -6.75 15.27
CA THR A 166 -21.32 -8.09 15.52
C THR A 166 -20.60 -9.17 14.71
N VAL A 167 -20.77 -10.43 15.09
CA VAL A 167 -20.18 -11.57 14.37
C VAL A 167 -21.16 -12.08 13.31
N VAL A 168 -20.80 -11.97 12.03
CA VAL A 168 -21.64 -12.37 10.89
C VAL A 168 -20.85 -13.26 9.91
N ASP A 169 -21.55 -14.04 9.08
CA ASP A 169 -20.92 -14.84 8.05
C ASP A 169 -20.46 -13.94 6.89
N MET A 170 -19.15 -13.85 6.66
CA MET A 170 -18.60 -13.00 5.60
C MET A 170 -18.95 -13.51 4.20
N HIS A 171 -19.24 -14.80 4.05
CA HIS A 171 -19.66 -15.39 2.78
C HIS A 171 -21.02 -14.83 2.36
N GLU A 172 -21.99 -14.82 3.28
CA GLU A 172 -23.33 -14.26 3.05
C GLU A 172 -23.31 -12.74 3.02
N TYR A 173 -22.49 -12.11 3.87
CA TYR A 173 -22.35 -10.66 3.93
C TYR A 173 -21.65 -10.07 2.69
N GLY A 174 -20.85 -10.88 1.98
CA GLY A 174 -20.21 -10.50 0.72
C GLY A 174 -18.88 -9.77 0.86
N ILE A 175 -18.21 -9.86 2.02
CA ILE A 175 -16.88 -9.27 2.20
C ILE A 175 -15.80 -10.30 1.90
N TRP A 176 -15.11 -10.06 0.79
CA TRP A 176 -14.05 -10.90 0.26
C TRP A 176 -12.77 -10.12 0.03
N GLU A 177 -11.65 -10.71 0.39
CA GLU A 177 -10.32 -10.17 0.15
C GLU A 177 -9.52 -11.15 -0.72
N PRO A 178 -8.65 -10.66 -1.63
CA PRO A 178 -7.79 -11.55 -2.40
C PRO A 178 -6.86 -12.34 -1.48
N ASN A 179 -6.83 -13.67 -1.64
CA ASN A 179 -5.97 -14.55 -0.86
C ASN A 179 -4.49 -14.17 -0.98
N ALA A 180 -4.08 -13.71 -2.17
CA ALA A 180 -2.72 -13.23 -2.42
C ALA A 180 -2.28 -12.12 -1.44
N VAL A 181 -3.19 -11.21 -1.08
CA VAL A 181 -2.92 -10.12 -0.14
C VAL A 181 -2.73 -10.69 1.26
N LYS A 182 -3.65 -11.54 1.75
CA LYS A 182 -3.54 -12.17 3.08
C LYS A 182 -2.24 -12.94 3.24
N VAL A 183 -1.89 -13.78 2.26
CA VAL A 183 -0.65 -14.57 2.27
C VAL A 183 0.57 -13.67 2.29
N GLN A 184 0.62 -12.62 1.45
CA GLN A 184 1.76 -11.71 1.40
C GLN A 184 1.91 -10.91 2.70
N THR A 185 0.81 -10.48 3.30
CA THR A 185 0.82 -9.73 4.57
C THR A 185 1.41 -10.59 5.69
N ILE A 186 0.94 -11.83 5.85
CA ILE A 186 1.43 -12.73 6.91
C ILE A 186 2.91 -13.08 6.69
N LYS A 187 3.32 -13.38 5.45
CA LYS A 187 4.72 -13.66 5.11
C LYS A 187 5.63 -12.49 5.47
N THR A 188 5.30 -11.30 4.97
CA THR A 188 6.11 -10.09 5.21
C THR A 188 6.19 -9.76 6.70
N ALA A 189 5.09 -9.92 7.44
CA ALA A 189 5.06 -9.67 8.88
C ALA A 189 5.97 -10.63 9.66
N ILE A 190 5.93 -11.94 9.37
CA ILE A 190 6.76 -12.95 10.03
C ILE A 190 8.24 -12.78 9.64
N GLU A 191 8.54 -12.51 8.37
CA GLU A 191 9.90 -12.25 7.90
C GLU A 191 10.50 -11.01 8.58
N SER A 192 9.71 -9.93 8.71
CA SER A 192 10.13 -8.71 9.39
C SER A 192 10.37 -8.95 10.89
N ALA A 193 9.47 -9.67 11.57
CA ALA A 193 9.67 -10.02 12.97
C ALA A 193 10.91 -10.90 13.17
N SER A 194 11.13 -11.87 12.29
CA SER A 194 12.30 -12.74 12.33
C SER A 194 13.60 -11.98 12.06
N LEU A 195 13.56 -10.97 11.17
CA LEU A 195 14.70 -10.10 10.92
C LEU A 195 15.05 -9.28 12.16
N LEU A 196 14.05 -8.69 12.82
CA LEU A 196 14.26 -7.91 14.04
C LEU A 196 14.81 -8.77 15.18
N LEU A 197 14.27 -9.98 15.37
CA LEU A 197 14.73 -10.92 16.39
C LEU A 197 16.14 -11.48 16.13
N ARG A 198 16.63 -11.42 14.88
CA ARG A 198 17.98 -11.86 14.52
C ARG A 198 19.05 -10.80 14.80
N VAL A 199 18.67 -9.54 14.97
CA VAL A 199 19.63 -8.47 15.24
C VAL A 199 20.03 -8.53 16.71
N ASP A 200 21.25 -8.99 16.98
CA ASP A 200 21.79 -9.06 18.34
C ASP A 200 22.31 -7.71 18.85
N ASP A 201 22.87 -6.88 17.97
CA ASP A 201 23.39 -5.54 18.32
C ASP A 201 23.31 -4.57 17.13
N ILE A 202 23.15 -3.27 17.44
CA ILE A 202 23.14 -2.17 16.47
C ILE A 202 24.35 -1.29 16.72
N VAL A 203 25.43 -1.54 15.99
CA VAL A 203 26.62 -0.68 16.03
C VAL A 203 26.37 0.57 15.19
N SER A 204 25.98 1.65 15.85
CA SER A 204 25.82 2.96 15.22
C SER A 204 27.16 3.70 15.18
N ALA A 205 27.70 3.91 13.99
CA ALA A 205 28.90 4.73 13.81
C ALA A 205 28.53 6.22 13.91
N THR A 206 28.66 6.81 15.11
CA THR A 206 28.63 8.25 15.25
C THR A 206 29.91 8.80 14.62
N SER A 207 29.82 9.47 13.46
CA SER A 207 30.99 10.17 12.93
C SER A 207 31.40 11.22 13.96
N LYS A 208 32.54 11.04 14.63
CA LYS A 208 33.19 12.14 15.34
C LYS A 208 33.45 13.21 14.30
N LYS A 209 32.73 14.34 14.36
CA LYS A 209 33.18 15.59 13.74
C LYS A 209 34.64 15.74 14.16
N ARG A 210 35.57 15.68 13.21
CA ARG A 210 36.99 15.94 13.48
C ARG A 210 37.10 17.35 14.07
N ALA A 211 37.13 17.44 15.39
CA ALA A 211 37.63 18.61 16.08
C ALA A 211 39.15 18.60 15.89
N GLY A 212 39.66 19.54 15.11
CA GLY A 212 41.09 19.72 14.91
C GLY A 212 41.59 19.33 13.52
N ALA A 213 41.32 20.18 12.53
CA ALA A 213 42.29 20.44 11.47
C ALA A 213 42.46 21.97 11.41
N PRO A 214 43.66 22.53 11.68
CA PRO A 214 43.88 23.95 11.51
C PRO A 214 43.73 24.30 10.04
N ALA A 215 42.92 25.32 9.76
CA ALA A 215 42.84 25.91 8.43
C ALA A 215 44.23 26.44 8.05
N GLN A 216 44.86 25.82 7.06
CA GLN A 216 45.99 26.43 6.37
C GLN A 216 45.48 27.67 5.64
N ALA A 217 45.95 28.83 6.09
CA ALA A 217 45.78 30.10 5.43
C ALA A 217 46.48 30.08 4.07
N GLY A 218 45.71 30.24 3.00
CA GLY A 218 46.20 30.71 1.69
C GLY A 218 45.97 32.23 1.58
N PRO A 219 46.77 32.96 0.78
CA PRO A 219 46.99 34.39 0.96
C PRO A 219 45.77 35.25 0.62
N ALA A 220 45.66 36.36 1.36
CA ALA A 220 44.69 37.42 1.16
C ALA A 220 44.89 38.14 -0.18
N GLU A 221 43.81 38.29 -0.96
CA GLU A 221 43.66 39.40 -1.90
C GLU A 221 42.79 40.48 -1.26
N VAL A 222 43.33 41.69 -1.32
CA VAL A 222 42.84 42.92 -0.70
C VAL A 222 41.92 43.62 -1.71
N GLY A 223 40.76 44.11 -1.26
CA GLY A 223 39.86 44.93 -2.07
C GLY A 223 38.83 45.65 -1.20
N GLU A 224 39.27 46.76 -0.61
CA GLU A 224 38.57 48.03 -0.29
C GLU A 224 37.04 47.97 -0.10
N GLY A 225 36.51 48.23 1.11
CA GLY A 225 36.19 49.59 1.60
C GLY A 225 34.83 50.03 1.05
N GLU A 226 33.75 50.05 1.82
CA GLU A 226 33.36 51.19 2.66
C GLU A 226 32.32 50.78 3.72
N ALA A 227 32.43 51.44 4.89
CA ALA A 227 31.54 51.31 6.03
C ALA A 227 30.94 52.69 6.37
N GLU A 228 29.64 52.73 6.67
CA GLU A 228 28.95 53.71 7.53
C GLU A 228 27.67 52.98 8.03
N ALA A 229 27.52 52.56 9.30
CA ALA A 229 27.27 53.34 10.53
C ALA A 229 26.08 54.31 10.38
N GLY A 230 25.01 54.30 11.17
CA GLY A 230 24.68 53.59 12.39
C GLY A 230 23.29 54.01 12.93
N GLU A 231 22.80 53.21 13.87
CA GLU A 231 21.96 53.51 15.05
C GLU A 231 20.77 54.48 14.96
N ARG A 232 19.56 53.96 15.26
CA ARG A 232 18.97 53.93 16.61
C ARG A 232 17.78 52.97 16.67
#